data_AF-A0A6G4QWR7-F1
#
_entry.id   AF-A0A6G4QWR7-F1
#
_cell.length_a   1.000
_cell.length_b   1.000
_cell.length_c   1.000
_cell.angle_alpha   90.00
_cell.angle_beta   90.00
_cell.angle_gamma   90.00
#
_symmetry.space_group_name_H-M   'P 1'
#
loop_
_entity.id
_entity.type
_entity.pdbx_description
1 polymer ?
#
loop_
_entity_poly.entity_id
_entity_poly.type
_entity_poly.pdbx_seq_one_letter_code
_entity_poly.pdbx_strand_id
1 'polypeptide(L)' 'MSWKDDLPACFDENWALAETPEHERMLRTTTINARGENVRFSEFEKEIVYYLYRCKAHPGGFISHVNEQIARAELYW' A
#
# COMPACT_ATOMS: atom_id res chain seq x y z
N MET A 1 6.56 16.06 -2.81
CA MET A 1 6.83 14.61 -2.64
C MET A 1 5.58 13.90 -3.14
N SER A 2 5.74 12.87 -3.97
CA SER A 2 4.59 12.13 -4.50
C SER A 2 4.10 11.16 -3.43
N TRP A 3 2.80 10.89 -3.38
CA TRP A 3 2.25 9.83 -2.51
C TRP A 3 2.92 8.46 -2.74
N LYS A 4 3.49 8.23 -3.93
CA LYS A 4 4.27 7.03 -4.25
C LYS A 4 5.55 6.90 -3.42
N ASP A 5 6.14 8.02 -3.02
CA ASP A 5 7.34 8.07 -2.19
C ASP A 5 7.00 7.78 -0.72
N ASP A 6 5.77 8.09 -0.29
CA ASP A 6 5.27 7.90 1.07
C ASP A 6 4.70 6.48 1.29
N LEU A 7 4.20 5.84 0.23
CA LEU A 7 3.57 4.52 0.29
C LEU A 7 4.45 3.43 0.95
N PRO A 8 5.77 3.32 0.69
CA PRO A 8 6.64 2.37 1.38
C PRO A 8 6.64 2.49 2.91
N ALA A 9 6.50 3.70 3.45
CA ALA A 9 6.49 3.95 4.90
C ALA A 9 5.19 3.46 5.57
N CYS A 10 4.18 3.09 4.79
CA CYS A 10 2.94 2.53 5.30
C CYS A 10 3.02 1.02 5.59
N PHE A 11 4.15 0.37 5.26
CA PHE A 11 4.36 -1.06 5.44
C PHE A 11 5.28 -1.36 6.62
N ASP A 12 5.01 -2.45 7.33
CA ASP A 12 5.91 -2.98 8.36
C ASP A 12 7.05 -3.82 7.76
N GLU A 13 7.84 -4.46 8.64
CA GLU A 13 8.94 -5.35 8.26
C GLU A 13 8.51 -6.62 7.50
N ASN A 14 7.24 -7.02 7.63
CA ASN A 14 6.63 -8.15 6.93
C ASN A 14 5.90 -7.71 5.65
N TRP A 15 6.05 -6.44 5.25
CA TRP A 15 5.34 -5.84 4.14
C TRP A 15 3.81 -5.93 4.28
N ALA A 16 3.33 -5.90 5.51
CA ALA A 16 1.93 -5.76 5.85
C ALA A 16 1.59 -4.26 6.00
N LEU A 17 0.53 -3.86 5.32
CA LEU A 17 0.11 -2.48 5.18
C LEU A 17 -0.68 -2.05 6.42
N ALA A 18 -0.34 -0.89 6.98
CA ALA A 18 -1.14 -0.27 8.04
C ALA A 18 -1.34 -1.15 9.29
N GLU A 19 -0.31 -1.91 9.68
CA GLU A 19 -0.33 -2.77 10.88
C GLU A 19 -0.20 -2.01 12.21
N THR A 20 0.39 -0.81 12.18
CA THR A 20 0.55 0.03 13.38
C THR A 20 -0.31 1.30 13.26
N PRO A 21 -0.70 1.93 14.39
CA PRO A 21 -1.41 3.22 14.36
C PRO A 21 -0.65 4.33 13.64
N GLU A 22 0.68 4.24 13.55
CA GLU A 22 1.49 5.16 12.77
C GLU A 22 1.35 4.88 11.27
N HIS A 23 1.49 3.62 10.84
CA HIS A 23 1.29 3.22 9.46
C HIS A 23 -0.14 3.51 8.97
N GLU A 24 -1.15 3.35 9.82
CA GLU A 24 -2.53 3.74 9.51
C GLU A 24 -2.66 5.24 9.24
N ARG A 25 -2.03 6.08 10.07
CA ARG A 25 -2.05 7.54 9.87
C ARG A 25 -1.33 7.92 8.57
N MET A 26 -0.17 7.30 8.32
CA MET A 26 0.58 7.50 7.07
C MET A 26 -0.22 7.06 5.85
N LEU A 27 -0.88 5.91 5.92
CA LEU A 27 -1.72 5.42 4.83
C LEU A 27 -2.86 6.38 4.55
N ARG A 28 -3.60 6.85 5.56
CA ARG A 28 -4.67 7.85 5.38
C ARG A 28 -4.18 9.11 4.66
N THR A 29 -3.03 9.65 5.08
CA THR A 29 -2.43 10.81 4.42
C THR A 29 -2.03 10.49 2.98
N THR A 30 -1.41 9.34 2.74
CA THR A 30 -0.99 8.88 1.42
C THR A 30 -2.19 8.73 0.48
N THR A 31 -3.30 8.16 0.96
CA THR A 31 -4.54 8.02 0.19
C THR A 31 -5.15 9.38 -0.14
N ILE A 32 -5.20 10.30 0.83
CA ILE A 32 -5.70 11.68 0.61
C ILE A 32 -4.87 12.38 -0.46
N ASN A 33 -3.55 12.25 -0.42
CA ASN A 33 -2.64 12.83 -1.42
C ASN A 33 -2.86 12.23 -2.81
N ALA A 34 -2.96 10.89 -2.92
CA ALA A 34 -3.24 10.21 -4.17
C ALA A 34 -4.58 10.67 -4.78
N ARG A 35 -5.63 10.75 -3.97
CA ARG A 35 -6.95 11.26 -4.41
C ARG A 35 -6.89 12.73 -4.83
N GLY A 36 -6.09 13.55 -4.15
CA GLY A 36 -5.83 14.94 -4.53
C GLY A 36 -5.20 15.09 -5.93
N GLU A 37 -4.47 14.07 -6.38
CA GLU A 37 -3.89 13.98 -7.73
C GLU A 37 -4.85 13.36 -8.77
N ASN A 38 -6.13 13.15 -8.43
CA ASN A 38 -7.14 12.45 -9.25
C ASN A 38 -6.78 11.01 -9.61
N VAL A 39 -5.94 10.37 -8.79
CA VAL A 39 -5.56 8.96 -8.96
C VAL A 39 -6.76 8.06 -8.68
N ARG A 40 -6.94 7.02 -9.50
CA ARG A 40 -7.95 5.99 -9.27
C ARG A 40 -7.41 4.91 -8.33
N PHE A 41 -8.29 4.21 -7.61
CA PHE A 41 -7.85 3.13 -6.74
C PHE A 41 -7.02 2.08 -7.49
N SER A 42 -7.39 1.75 -8.73
CA SER A 42 -6.65 0.78 -9.55
C SER A 42 -5.22 1.23 -9.93
N GLU A 43 -4.89 2.51 -9.82
CA GLU A 43 -3.51 3.00 -9.96
C GLU A 43 -2.76 2.93 -8.63
N PHE A 44 -3.46 3.19 -7.51
CA PHE A 44 -2.93 2.99 -6.16
C PHE A 44 -2.60 1.52 -5.89
N GLU A 45 -3.53 0.63 -6.25
CA GLU A 45 -3.37 -0.83 -6.22
C GLU A 45 -2.12 -1.29 -6.96
N LYS A 46 -1.88 -0.76 -8.17
CA LYS A 46 -0.68 -1.11 -8.95
C LYS A 46 0.61 -0.74 -8.23
N GLU A 47 0.65 0.38 -7.52
CA GLU A 47 1.83 0.77 -6.74
C GLU A 47 2.04 -0.13 -5.51
N ILE A 48 0.97 -0.57 -4.85
CA ILE A 48 1.03 -1.59 -3.79
C ILE A 48 1.62 -2.89 -4.36
N VAL A 49 1.07 -3.38 -5.46
CA VAL A 49 1.54 -4.61 -6.13
C VAL A 49 3.00 -4.47 -6.55
N TYR A 50 3.36 -3.33 -7.14
CA TYR A 50 4.73 -3.04 -7.56
C TYR A 50 5.70 -3.02 -6.38
N TYR A 51 5.33 -2.35 -5.28
CA TYR A 51 6.15 -2.32 -4.07
C TYR A 51 6.38 -3.72 -3.50
N LEU A 52 5.31 -4.50 -3.32
CA LEU A 52 5.38 -5.88 -2.81
C LEU A 52 6.22 -6.79 -3.71
N TYR A 53 6.11 -6.63 -5.04
CA TYR A 53 6.94 -7.37 -6.00
C TYR A 53 8.44 -7.06 -5.83
N ARG A 54 8.81 -5.79 -5.64
CA ARG A 54 10.21 -5.39 -5.41
C ARG A 54 10.78 -5.93 -4.11
N CYS A 55 9.96 -6.10 -3.07
CA CYS A 55 10.37 -6.64 -1.78
C CYS A 55 10.71 -8.14 -1.82
N LYS A 56 10.56 -8.82 -2.97
CA LYS A 56 10.90 -10.24 -3.19
C LYS A 56 10.21 -11.20 -2.22
N ALA A 57 8.99 -10.89 -1.81
CA ALA A 57 8.20 -11.73 -0.92
C ALA A 57 7.67 -12.99 -1.64
N HIS A 58 8.25 -14.14 -1.32
CA HIS A 58 7.67 -15.48 -1.38
C HIS A 58 7.10 -16.01 -2.72
N PRO A 59 7.77 -16.97 -3.41
CA PRO A 59 7.18 -17.66 -4.57
C PRO A 59 5.93 -18.51 -4.24
N GLY A 60 5.61 -18.72 -2.95
CA GLY A 60 4.34 -19.29 -2.50
C GLY A 60 3.56 -18.28 -1.66
N GLY A 61 2.30 -18.02 -2.00
CA GLY A 61 1.43 -17.13 -1.23
C GLY A 61 1.52 -15.64 -1.56
N PHE A 62 2.38 -15.21 -2.50
CA PHE A 62 2.47 -13.81 -2.93
C PHE A 62 1.12 -13.22 -3.34
N ILE A 63 0.34 -13.95 -4.16
CA ILE A 63 -0.98 -13.49 -4.61
C ILE A 63 -1.93 -13.29 -3.42
N SER A 64 -1.94 -14.23 -2.47
CA SER A 64 -2.75 -14.11 -1.26
C SER A 64 -2.34 -12.90 -0.43
N HIS A 65 -1.03 -12.71 -0.21
CA HIS A 65 -0.49 -11.56 0.53
C HIS A 65 -0.86 -10.24 -0.16
N VAL A 66 -0.67 -10.14 -1.48
CA VAL A 66 -1.06 -8.97 -2.27
C VAL A 66 -2.55 -8.68 -2.12
N ASN A 67 -3.41 -9.70 -2.23
CA ASN A 67 -4.86 -9.54 -2.07
C ASN A 67 -5.23 -9.04 -0.67
N GLU A 68 -4.55 -9.52 0.39
CA GLU A 68 -4.74 -9.02 1.75
C GLU A 68 -4.35 -7.55 1.88
N GLN A 69 -3.22 -7.13 1.28
CA GLN A 69 -2.79 -5.74 1.33
C GLN A 69 -3.69 -4.81 0.51
N ILE A 70 -4.22 -5.28 -0.63
CA ILE A 70 -5.19 -4.54 -1.43
C ILE A 70 -6.51 -4.39 -0.66
N ALA A 71 -7.04 -5.47 -0.10
CA ALA A 71 -8.27 -5.43 0.70
C ALA A 71 -8.12 -4.48 1.90
N ARG A 72 -6.94 -4.44 2.51
CA ARG A 72 -6.65 -3.47 3.58
C ARG A 72 -6.62 -2.05 3.04
N ALA A 73 -5.93 -1.80 1.93
CA ALA A 73 -5.90 -0.48 1.30
C ALA A 73 -7.28 0.05 0.90
N GLU A 74 -8.20 -0.81 0.45
CA GLU A 74 -9.59 -0.45 0.14
C GLU A 74 -10.33 0.15 1.34
N LEU A 75 -10.04 -0.29 2.57
CA LEU A 75 -10.66 0.26 3.78
C LEU A 75 -10.25 1.72 4.05
N TYR A 76 -9.12 2.16 3.50
CA TYR A 76 -8.57 3.51 3.66
C TYR A 76 -8.69 4.36 2.39
N TRP A 77 -9.22 3.80 1.30
CA TRP A 77 -9.45 4.51 0.04
C TRP A 77 -10.66 5.44 0.10
#